data_AF-A0A1G6F4C2-F1
#
_entry.id   AF-A0A1G6F4C2-F1
#
_cell.length_a   1.000
_cell.length_b   1.000
_cell.length_c   1.000
_cell.angle_alpha   90.00
_cell.angle_beta   90.00
_cell.angle_gamma   90.00
#
_symmetry.space_group_name_H-M   'P 1'
#
loop_
_entity.id
_entity.type
_entity.pdbx_description
1 polymer ?
#
loop_
_entity_poly.entity_id
_entity_poly.type
_entity_poly.pdbx_seq_one_letter_code
_entity_poly.pdbx_strand_id
1 'polypeptide(L)' 'MELISDYMRDDTYRQMLNELTQKTFGFDFEGWVTNDYFKGDYIPFSYVEGKKIFNING' A
#
# COMPACT_ATOMS: atom_id res chain seq x y z
N MET A 1 -2.83 7.94 15.45
CA MET A 1 -3.11 7.73 14.02
C MET A 1 -2.32 8.76 13.23
N GLU A 2 -1.58 8.32 12.22
CA GLU A 2 -0.69 9.16 11.39
C GLU A 2 -1.11 9.04 9.92
N LEU A 3 -1.13 10.14 9.18
CA LEU A 3 -1.35 10.13 7.74
C LEU A 3 -0.01 10.02 7.02
N ILE A 4 0.15 8.99 6.19
CA ILE A 4 1.35 8.76 5.37
C ILE A 4 0.98 8.78 3.88
N SER A 5 1.95 9.14 3.05
CA SER A 5 1.83 9.11 1.59
C SER A 5 3.15 8.78 0.90
N ASP A 6 3.09 8.46 -0.39
CA ASP A 6 4.28 8.22 -1.26
C ASP A 6 5.27 7.19 -0.70
N TYR A 7 4.73 6.20 0.01
CA TYR A 7 5.53 5.17 0.68
C TYR A 7 5.84 3.98 -0.24
N MET A 8 5.78 4.14 -1.57
CA MET A 8 6.05 3.05 -2.53
C MET A 8 7.48 2.50 -2.39
N ARG A 9 8.43 3.31 -1.91
CA ARG A 9 9.82 2.91 -1.64
C ARG A 9 10.06 2.43 -0.21
N ASP A 10 9.05 2.49 0.65
CA ASP A 10 9.12 1.97 2.02
C ASP A 10 8.56 0.54 2.03
N ASP A 11 9.46 -0.43 2.17
CA ASP A 11 9.07 -1.85 2.16
C ASP A 11 8.10 -2.19 3.30
N THR A 12 8.19 -1.51 4.45
CA THR A 12 7.31 -1.79 5.60
C THR A 12 5.88 -1.40 5.26
N TYR A 13 5.67 -0.16 4.82
CA TYR A 13 4.32 0.31 4.50
C TYR A 13 3.76 -0.33 3.24
N ARG A 14 4.62 -0.64 2.26
CA ARG A 14 4.22 -1.36 1.05
C ARG A 14 3.74 -2.78 1.37
N GLN A 15 4.43 -3.51 2.24
CA GLN A 15 3.99 -4.84 2.69
C GLN A 15 2.69 -4.77 3.49
N MET A 16 2.55 -3.80 4.40
CA MET A 16 1.29 -3.61 5.13
C MET A 16 0.10 -3.35 4.18
N LEU A 17 0.32 -2.56 3.12
CA LEU A 17 -0.70 -2.31 2.10
C LEU A 17 -1.02 -3.59 1.30
N ASN A 18 -0.01 -4.38 0.96
CA ASN A 18 -0.21 -5.66 0.28
C ASN A 18 -1.07 -6.62 1.11
N GLU A 19 -0.78 -6.77 2.41
CA GLU A 19 -1.60 -7.59 3.30
C GLU A 19 -3.05 -7.11 3.37
N LEU A 20 -3.26 -5.78 3.43
CA LEU A 20 -4.60 -5.19 3.45
C LEU A 20 -5.36 -5.47 2.15
N THR A 21 -4.72 -5.27 0.99
CA THR A 21 -5.34 -5.43 -0.34
C THR A 21 -5.63 -6.90 -0.65
N GLN A 22 -4.75 -7.82 -0.28
CA GLN A 22 -5.04 -9.25 -0.37
C GLN A 22 -6.23 -9.64 0.51
N LYS A 23 -6.27 -9.16 1.75
CA LYS A 23 -7.39 -9.47 2.67
C LYS A 23 -8.73 -8.89 2.21
N THR A 24 -8.72 -7.69 1.64
CA THR A 24 -9.95 -6.94 1.31
C THR A 24 -10.45 -7.25 -0.08
N PHE A 25 -9.55 -7.40 -1.05
CA PHE A 25 -9.87 -7.50 -2.48
C PHE A 25 -9.32 -8.77 -3.13
N GLY A 26 -8.53 -9.59 -2.43
CA GLY A 26 -7.82 -10.72 -3.04
C GLY A 26 -6.75 -10.29 -4.04
N PHE A 27 -6.27 -9.05 -3.95
CA PHE A 27 -5.34 -8.45 -4.91
C PHE A 27 -3.90 -8.51 -4.39
N ASP A 28 -2.96 -8.99 -5.21
CA ASP A 28 -1.53 -8.98 -4.91
C ASP A 28 -0.89 -7.66 -5.35
N PHE A 29 -0.90 -6.68 -4.45
CA PHE A 29 -0.33 -5.35 -4.69
C PHE A 29 1.19 -5.40 -4.89
N GLU A 30 1.91 -6.25 -4.17
CA GLU A 30 3.37 -6.35 -4.34
C GLU A 30 3.72 -6.95 -5.72
N GLY A 31 2.95 -7.94 -6.16
CA GLY A 31 3.04 -8.46 -7.52
C GLY A 31 2.78 -7.37 -8.57
N TRP A 32 1.81 -6.50 -8.36
CA TRP A 32 1.55 -5.38 -9.26
C TRP A 32 2.74 -4.39 -9.32
N VAL A 33 3.34 -4.06 -8.17
CA VAL A 33 4.51 -3.18 -8.11
C VAL A 33 5.74 -3.81 -8.79
N THR A 34 6.00 -5.08 -8.54
CA THR A 34 7.24 -5.76 -8.97
C THR A 34 7.20 -6.24 -10.42
N ASN A 35 6.02 -6.52 -10.98
CA ASN A 35 5.85 -6.95 -12.37
C ASN A 35 5.79 -5.79 -13.38
N ASP A 36 6.41 -4.65 -13.05
CA ASP A 36 6.55 -3.48 -13.93
C ASP A 36 5.21 -2.83 -14.37
N TYR A 37 4.11 -3.09 -13.64
CA TYR A 37 2.84 -2.38 -13.85
C TYR A 37 2.82 -1.01 -13.17
N PHE A 38 3.57 -0.85 -12.08
CA PHE A 38 3.74 0.44 -11.42
C PHE A 38 4.72 1.32 -12.20
N LYS A 39 4.26 2.47 -12.70
CA LYS A 39 5.08 3.42 -13.48
C LYS A 39 5.44 4.69 -12.72
N GLY A 40 5.20 4.74 -11.41
CA GLY A 40 5.37 5.95 -10.61
C GLY A 40 4.17 6.90 -10.65
N ASP A 41 3.06 6.47 -11.23
CA ASP A 41 1.81 7.20 -11.43
C ASP A 41 0.79 6.99 -10.30
N TYR A 42 1.07 6.08 -9.36
CA TYR A 42 0.27 5.85 -8.16
C TYR A 42 0.99 6.34 -6.91
N ILE A 43 0.38 7.29 -6.20
CA ILE A 43 0.85 7.77 -4.90
C ILE A 43 -0.13 7.24 -3.84
N PRO A 44 0.26 6.26 -3.01
CA PRO A 44 -0.64 5.73 -2.01
C PRO A 44 -0.78 6.70 -0.84
N PHE A 45 -2.01 6.95 -0.39
CA PHE A 45 -2.30 7.57 0.90
C PHE A 45 -2.90 6.57 1.89
N SER A 46 -2.52 6.65 3.17
CA SER A 46 -3.07 5.78 4.22
C SER A 46 -2.97 6.37 5.61
N TYR A 47 -3.87 5.95 6.49
CA TYR A 47 -3.69 6.13 7.93
C TYR A 47 -2.97 4.94 8.55
N VAL A 48 -2.04 5.19 9.45
CA VAL A 48 -1.34 4.18 10.24
C VAL A 48 -1.67 4.34 11.72
N GLU A 49 -1.98 3.22 12.37
CA GLU A 49 -2.15 3.13 13.81
C GLU A 49 -1.51 1.85 14.35
N GLY A 50 -0.31 2.00 14.93
CA GLY A 50 0.50 0.86 15.38
C GLY A 50 0.88 -0.03 14.19
N LYS A 51 0.37 -1.27 14.17
CA LYS A 51 0.59 -2.25 13.09
C LYS A 51 -0.58 -2.35 12.09
N LYS A 52 -1.49 -1.37 12.09
CA LYS A 52 -2.62 -1.34 11.16
C LYS A 52 -2.43 -0.21 10.15
N ILE A 53 -2.72 -0.52 8.89
CA ILE A 53 -2.82 0.46 7.81
C ILE A 53 -4.27 0.52 7.32
N PHE A 54 -4.73 1.71 7.00
CA PHE A 54 -6.04 1.97 6.42
C PHE A 54 -5.82 2.71 5.11
N ASN A 55 -6.01 2.02 3.99
CA ASN A 55 -5.92 2.64 2.67
C ASN A 55 -7.09 3.60 2.46
N ILE A 56 -6.79 4.79 1.93
CA ILE A 56 -7.81 5.82 1.65
C ILE A 56 -7.90 6.15 0.15
N ASN A 57 -7.18 5.42 -0.70
CA ASN A 57 -7.30 5.56 -2.15
C ASN A 57 -8.53 4.74 -2.58
N GLY A 58 -9.53 5.41 -3.14
CA GLY A 58 -10.78 4.81 -3.64
C GLY A 58 -10.78 4.67 -5.14
#